data_AF-A0A7C2TPZ6-F1
#
_entry.id   AF-A0A7C2TPZ6-F1
#
_cell.length_a   1.000
_cell.length_b   1.000
_cell.length_c   1.000
_cell.angle_alpha   90.00
_cell.angle_beta   90.00
_cell.angle_gamma   90.00
#
_symmetry.space_group_name_H-M   'P 1'
#
loop_
_entity.id
_entity.type
_entity.pdbx_description
1 polymer ?
#
loop_
_entity_poly.entity_id
_entity_poly.type
_entity_poly.pdbx_seq_one_letter_code
_entity_poly.pdbx_strand_id
1 'polypeptide(L)' 'MSKTTKGYKIRLGKACEQNRRVPSWVMLRTKRKVTSHPKRRNWRRNTLKV' A
#
# COMPACT_ATOMS: atom_id res chain seq x y z
N MET A 1 -8.72 -22.02 2.95
CA MET A 1 -7.68 -21.05 3.39
C MET A 1 -7.00 -21.67 4.60
N SER A 2 -5.70 -21.96 4.52
CA SER A 2 -4.96 -22.58 5.63
C SER A 2 -4.98 -21.71 6.89
N LYS A 3 -4.64 -22.27 8.05
CA LYS A 3 -4.41 -21.51 9.28
C LYS A 3 -3.20 -20.57 9.07
N THR A 4 -3.42 -19.36 8.57
CA THR A 4 -2.39 -18.33 8.47
C THR A 4 -1.96 -17.87 9.86
N THR A 5 -0.64 -17.80 10.10
CA THR A 5 -0.10 -17.34 11.38
C THR A 5 -0.47 -15.87 11.63
N LYS A 6 -0.54 -15.48 12.91
CA LYS A 6 -0.84 -14.09 13.33
C LYS A 6 0.14 -13.08 12.69
N GLY A 7 1.44 -13.43 12.62
CA GLY A 7 2.46 -12.58 12.00
C GLY A 7 2.21 -12.34 10.51
N TYR A 8 1.83 -13.38 9.77
CA TYR A 8 1.48 -13.27 8.36
C TYR A 8 0.28 -12.34 8.16
N LYS A 9 -0.78 -12.49 8.97
CA LYS A 9 -1.97 -11.62 8.92
C LYS A 9 -1.65 -10.14 9.18
N ILE A 10 -0.76 -9.85 10.14
CA ILE A 10 -0.33 -8.46 10.44
C ILE A 10 0.39 -7.84 9.25
N ARG A 11 1.30 -8.58 8.60
CA ARG A 11 2.04 -8.08 7.44
C ARG A 11 1.11 -7.83 6.25
N LEU A 12 0.12 -8.71 6.03
CA LEU A 12 -0.93 -8.48 5.03
C LEU A 12 -1.77 -7.24 5.35
N GLY A 13 -2.17 -7.05 6.61
CA GLY A 13 -2.89 -5.85 7.07
C GLY A 13 -2.11 -4.56 6.75
N LYS A 14 -0.81 -4.53 7.10
CA LYS A 14 0.10 -3.44 6.75
C LYS A 14 0.20 -3.21 5.23
N ALA A 15 0.26 -4.28 4.44
CA ALA A 15 0.29 -4.18 2.99
C ALA A 15 -1.01 -3.60 2.41
N CYS A 16 -2.17 -3.93 2.99
CA CYS A 16 -3.45 -3.31 2.64
C CYS A 16 -3.44 -1.80 2.95
N GLU A 17 -3.06 -1.41 4.16
CA GLU A 17 -3.05 0.00 4.60
C GLU A 17 -2.10 0.89 3.79
N GLN A 18 -0.95 0.34 3.39
CA GLN A 18 0.01 1.06 2.55
C GLN A 18 -0.51 1.31 1.12
N ASN A 19 -1.48 0.53 0.62
CA ASN A 19 -1.91 0.58 -0.78
C ASN A 19 -2.90 1.72 -1.08
N ARG A 20 -2.62 2.92 -0.58
CA ARG A 20 -3.45 4.13 -0.72
C ARG A 20 -2.82 5.15 -1.68
N ARG A 21 -3.64 6.05 -2.20
CA ARG A 21 -3.16 7.20 -3.00
C ARG A 21 -2.54 8.27 -2.09
N VAL A 22 -1.70 9.12 -2.66
CA VAL A 22 -1.21 10.33 -1.99
C VAL A 22 -2.41 11.22 -1.60
N PRO A 23 -2.51 11.67 -0.33
CA PRO A 23 -3.58 12.55 0.09
C PRO A 23 -3.59 13.90 -0.64
N SER A 24 -4.78 14.45 -0.89
CA SER A 24 -4.94 15.71 -1.63
C SER A 24 -4.22 16.89 -0.99
N TRP A 25 -4.24 16.99 0.34
CA TRP A 25 -3.56 18.06 1.05
C TRP A 25 -2.03 18.00 0.87
N VAL A 26 -1.44 16.81 0.70
CA VAL A 26 0.00 16.66 0.39
C VAL A 26 0.29 17.16 -1.01
N MET A 27 -0.58 16.84 -1.98
CA MET A 27 -0.44 17.33 -3.36
C MET A 27 -0.50 18.86 -3.41
N LEU A 28 -1.39 19.48 -2.64
CA LEU A 28 -1.51 20.95 -2.54
C LEU A 28 -0.24 21.56 -1.92
N ARG A 29 0.22 21.04 -0.77
CA ARG A 29 1.44 21.52 -0.09
C ARG A 29 2.69 21.42 -0.95
N THR A 30 2.79 20.37 -1.77
CA THR A 30 3.97 20.10 -2.60
C THR A 30 3.89 20.76 -3.99
N LYS A 31 2.92 21.64 -4.25
CA LYS A 31 2.69 22.24 -5.58
C LYS A 31 2.64 21.17 -6.69
N ARG A 32 1.98 20.05 -6.40
CA ARG A 32 1.86 18.88 -7.29
C ARG A 32 3.21 18.24 -7.70
N LYS A 33 4.27 18.38 -6.90
CA LYS A 33 5.50 17.60 -7.10
C LYS A 33 5.33 16.12 -6.74
N VAL A 34 4.45 15.81 -5.79
CA VAL A 34 4.17 14.44 -5.35
C VAL A 34 2.71 14.09 -5.66
N THR A 35 2.45 13.61 -6.87
CA THR A 35 1.07 13.32 -7.36
C THR A 35 0.68 11.85 -7.30
N SER A 36 1.67 10.96 -7.40
CA SER A 36 1.49 9.51 -7.43
C SER A 36 2.28 8.83 -6.33
N HIS A 37 1.77 7.69 -5.84
CA HIS A 37 2.47 6.85 -4.88
C HIS A 37 3.24 5.75 -5.64
N PRO A 38 4.58 5.84 -5.75
CA PRO A 38 5.37 4.91 -6.58
C PRO A 38 5.35 3.46 -6.05
N LYS A 39 5.10 3.26 -4.75
CA LYS A 39 5.04 1.94 -4.11
C LYS A 39 3.62 1.37 -4.05
N ARG A 40 2.66 1.95 -4.78
CA ARG A 40 1.30 1.42 -4.90
C ARG A 40 1.34 0.07 -5.62
N ARG A 41 0.54 -0.88 -5.16
CA ARG A 41 0.56 -2.27 -5.66
C ARG A 41 -0.82 -2.72 -6.13
N ASN A 42 -0.84 -3.69 -7.01
CA ASN A 42 -2.06 -4.37 -7.44
C ASN A 42 -1.82 -5.87 -7.37
N TRP A 43 -2.76 -6.61 -6.77
CA TRP A 43 -2.69 -8.07 -6.59
C TRP A 43 -2.56 -8.84 -7.90
N ARG A 44 -3.03 -8.28 -9.03
CA ARG A 44 -2.86 -8.87 -10.37
C ARG A 44 -1.49 -8.66 -10.97
N ARG A 45 -0.78 -7.59 -10.57
CA ARG A 45 0.48 -7.18 -11.20
C ARG A 45 1.70 -7.56 -10.38
N ASN A 46 1.58 -7.57 -9.05
CA ASN A 46 2.67 -7.85 -8.12
C ASN A 46 2.22 -8.82 -7.05
N THR A 47 2.99 -9.88 -6.83
CA THR A 47 2.81 -10.80 -5.70
C THR A 47 3.48 -10.26 -4.46
N LEU A 48 2.81 -10.40 -3.30
CA LEU A 48 3.37 -10.02 -2.01
C LEU A 48 4.29 -11.13 -1.51
N LYS A 49 5.56 -10.81 -1.24
CA LYS A 49 6.49 -11.69 -0.53
C LYS A 49 6.37 -11.37 0.97
N VAL A 50 5.70 -12.24 1.73
CA VAL A 50 5.27 -11.99 3.13
C VAL A 50 5.59 -13.16 4.03
#